data_AF-A0A1E1M7U0-F1
#
_entry.id   AF-A0A1E1M7U0-F1
#
_cell.length_a   1.000
_cell.length_b   1.000
_cell.length_c   1.000
_cell.angle_alpha   90.00
_cell.angle_beta   90.00
_cell.angle_gamma   90.00
#
_symmetry.space_group_name_H-M   'P 1'
#
loop_
_entity.id
_entity.type
_entity.pdbx_description
1 polymer ?
#
loop_
_entity_poly.entity_id
_entity_poly.type
_entity_poly.pdbx_seq_one_letter_code
_entity_poly.pdbx_strand_id
1 'polypeptide(L)'
;MQKVFRHTVLAEKQAARRSARRLDKDLRLKWKNRREQNNYHRKDETKQIKEARFARREDYELGPLAPRRDVGDKTDTYGAVSLNRMQGRTLHGKEKDEILKFWGGKHLTIVKNDRVVILEGRDKGKIGVVKTIDKLRAECTVIGLNLMDVQVPKYMISKDEADQRPVRTIEQPVSLKSVRLVVPIKDSETGPRRDVIVKVIRRTPPFKYRNGTITYERYIPGMRQRHQIPWPEVEEKVFQDYPTDTLRMDVETKTFVPSLLTPPMPSSVIDELRNKYSIFRTRHEAEYLEAKQKEEDEKLAKKKSLAKKMRTPLNEANRKARKGRKKLGKVELTPDMLEKIGQVIADSKNLCV
;
A
#
# COMPACT_ATOMS: atom_id res chain seq x y z
N MET A 1 -14.57 36.10 -1.93
CA MET A 1 -14.81 34.63 -1.85
C MET A 1 -13.57 33.78 -2.12
N GLN A 2 -12.94 33.87 -3.31
CA GLN A 2 -11.75 33.06 -3.68
C GLN A 2 -10.60 33.11 -2.66
N LYS A 3 -10.42 34.24 -1.97
CA LYS A 3 -9.39 34.42 -0.94
C LYS A 3 -9.62 33.53 0.30
N VAL A 4 -10.87 33.32 0.72
CA VAL A 4 -11.20 32.48 1.90
C VAL A 4 -10.84 31.01 1.62
N PHE A 5 -11.26 30.49 0.46
CA PHE A 5 -10.84 29.16 0.00
C PHE A 5 -9.33 29.04 -0.19
N ARG A 6 -8.65 30.12 -0.62
CA ARG A 6 -7.19 30.11 -0.72
C ARG A 6 -6.52 29.92 0.64
N HIS A 7 -7.06 30.50 1.72
CA HIS A 7 -6.52 30.30 3.06
C HIS A 7 -6.69 28.85 3.55
N THR A 8 -7.85 28.23 3.32
CA THR A 8 -8.08 26.83 3.70
C THR A 8 -7.13 25.90 2.94
N VAL A 9 -7.01 26.07 1.63
CA VAL A 9 -6.11 25.27 0.78
C VAL A 9 -4.64 25.45 1.17
N LEU A 10 -4.23 26.65 1.55
CA LEU A 10 -2.85 26.90 2.02
C LEU A 10 -2.59 26.19 3.37
N ALA A 11 -3.56 26.24 4.29
CA ALA A 11 -3.46 25.52 5.56
C ALA A 11 -3.40 24.00 5.35
N GLU A 12 -4.21 23.46 4.43
CA GLU A 12 -4.20 22.03 4.08
C GLU A 12 -2.85 21.61 3.52
N LYS A 13 -2.29 22.40 2.59
CA LYS A 13 -0.95 22.16 2.04
C LYS A 13 0.13 22.21 3.11
N GLN A 14 0.03 23.14 4.06
CA GLN A 14 0.99 23.23 5.17
C GLN A 14 0.90 22.03 6.11
N ALA A 15 -0.32 21.62 6.47
CA ALA A 15 -0.57 20.43 7.29
C ALA A 15 -0.06 19.16 6.59
N ALA A 16 -0.39 18.99 5.31
CA ALA A 16 0.08 17.88 4.48
C ALA A 16 1.61 17.86 4.34
N ARG A 17 2.27 19.01 4.20
CA ARG A 17 3.73 19.10 4.17
C ARG A 17 4.35 18.69 5.50
N ARG A 18 3.76 19.11 6.63
CA ARG A 18 4.24 18.75 7.97
C ARG A 18 4.04 17.26 8.25
N SER A 19 2.89 16.70 7.88
CA SER A 19 2.61 15.27 8.04
C SER A 19 3.53 14.42 7.15
N ALA A 20 3.77 14.84 5.91
CA ALA A 20 4.73 14.17 5.00
C ALA A 20 6.15 14.17 5.57
N ARG A 21 6.62 15.30 6.14
CA ARG A 21 7.93 15.36 6.81
C ARG A 21 8.03 14.45 8.03
N ARG A 22 6.96 14.38 8.85
CA ARG A 22 6.90 13.48 9.99
C ARG A 22 6.93 12.02 9.55
N LEU A 23 6.12 11.68 8.54
CA LEU A 23 6.06 10.35 7.94
C LEU A 23 7.42 9.95 7.38
N ASP A 24 8.12 10.83 6.68
CA ASP A 24 9.48 10.57 6.18
C ASP A 24 10.47 10.29 7.33
N LYS A 25 10.44 11.11 8.40
CA LYS A 25 11.27 10.88 9.59
C LYS A 25 10.97 9.51 10.22
N ASP A 26 9.69 9.17 10.39
CA ASP A 26 9.25 7.90 10.97
C ASP A 26 9.62 6.72 10.07
N LEU A 27 9.54 6.86 8.74
CA LEU A 27 9.98 5.86 7.78
C LEU A 27 11.50 5.64 7.85
N ARG A 28 12.31 6.70 7.94
CA ARG A 28 13.77 6.59 8.10
C ARG A 28 14.14 5.84 9.38
N LEU A 29 13.48 6.14 10.49
CA LEU A 29 13.67 5.41 11.76
C LEU A 29 13.29 3.94 11.62
N LYS A 30 12.13 3.63 11.02
CA LYS A 30 11.71 2.26 10.75
C LYS A 30 12.72 1.52 9.86
N TRP A 31 13.28 2.18 8.85
CA TRP A 31 14.29 1.58 7.96
C TRP A 31 15.62 1.34 8.66
N LYS A 32 16.04 2.25 9.55
CA LYS A 32 17.23 2.05 10.39
C LYS A 32 17.07 0.81 11.27
N ASN A 33 15.97 0.71 12.02
CA ASN A 33 15.71 -0.43 12.90
C ASN A 33 15.66 -1.76 12.12
N ARG A 34 15.00 -1.77 10.96
CA ARG A 34 14.95 -2.96 10.08
C ARG A 34 16.33 -3.35 9.55
N ARG A 35 17.16 -2.37 9.18
CA ARG A 35 18.54 -2.63 8.71
C ARG A 35 19.39 -3.24 9.83
N GLU A 36 19.29 -2.71 11.04
CA GLU A 36 19.98 -3.24 12.21
C GLU A 36 19.55 -4.68 12.51
N GLN A 37 18.24 -4.95 12.49
CA GLN A 37 17.70 -6.30 12.64
C GLN A 37 18.19 -7.25 11.54
N ASN A 38 18.15 -6.83 10.27
CA ASN A 38 18.64 -7.64 9.15
C ASN A 38 20.16 -7.91 9.26
N ASN A 39 20.93 -6.94 9.73
CA ASN A 39 22.36 -7.11 9.98
C ASN A 39 22.62 -8.11 11.11
N TYR A 40 21.80 -8.10 12.16
CA TYR A 40 21.86 -9.10 13.22
C TYR A 40 21.60 -10.51 12.68
N HIS A 41 20.52 -10.72 11.92
CA HIS A 41 20.25 -12.02 11.28
C HIS A 41 21.39 -12.49 10.38
N ARG A 42 21.94 -11.61 9.52
CA ARG A 42 23.07 -11.95 8.64
C ARG A 42 24.32 -12.34 9.41
N LYS A 43 24.64 -11.64 10.50
CA LYS A 43 25.80 -11.95 11.34
C LYS A 43 25.64 -13.32 12.00
N ASP A 44 24.45 -13.62 12.52
CA ASP A 44 24.14 -14.90 13.14
C ASP A 44 24.17 -16.07 12.13
N GLU A 45 23.58 -15.89 10.94
CA GLU A 45 23.66 -16.83 9.81
C GLU A 45 25.12 -17.13 9.44
N THR A 46 25.92 -16.08 9.23
CA THR A 46 27.32 -16.20 8.84
C THR A 46 28.16 -16.87 9.92
N LYS A 47 27.90 -16.54 11.20
CA LYS A 47 28.58 -17.13 12.35
C LYS A 47 28.36 -18.64 12.39
N GLN A 48 27.10 -19.09 12.32
CA GLN A 48 26.79 -20.53 12.33
C GLN A 48 27.37 -21.27 11.12
N ILE A 49 27.36 -20.66 9.92
CA ILE A 49 27.98 -21.29 8.73
C ILE A 49 29.49 -21.47 8.93
N LYS A 50 30.17 -20.48 9.51
CA LYS A 50 31.61 -20.57 9.80
C LYS A 50 31.88 -21.62 10.88
N GLU A 51 31.10 -21.64 11.95
CA GLU A 51 31.19 -22.63 13.02
C GLU A 51 30.99 -24.05 12.48
N ALA A 52 29.98 -24.27 11.61
CA ALA A 52 29.74 -25.57 10.99
C ALA A 52 30.89 -26.02 10.06
N ARG A 53 31.53 -25.09 9.34
CA ARG A 53 32.71 -25.38 8.52
C ARG A 53 33.92 -25.75 9.36
N PHE A 54 34.12 -25.04 10.47
CA PHE A 54 35.20 -25.33 11.41
C PHE A 54 34.98 -26.69 12.08
N ALA A 55 33.77 -26.95 12.60
CA ALA A 55 33.41 -28.21 13.23
C ALA A 55 33.63 -29.40 12.29
N ARG A 56 33.21 -29.29 11.02
CA ARG A 56 33.44 -30.35 10.02
C ARG A 56 34.92 -30.65 9.81
N ARG A 57 35.79 -29.62 9.81
CA ARG A 57 37.24 -29.80 9.66
C ARG A 57 37.83 -30.49 10.89
N GLU A 58 37.46 -30.00 12.08
CA GLU A 58 37.90 -30.56 13.35
C GLU A 58 37.49 -32.03 13.51
N ASP A 59 36.25 -32.39 13.12
CA ASP A 59 35.78 -33.77 13.14
C ASP A 59 36.57 -34.67 12.19
N TYR A 60 36.98 -34.13 11.04
CA TYR A 60 37.80 -34.86 10.07
C TYR A 60 39.25 -35.05 10.54
N GLU A 61 39.85 -34.02 11.15
CA GLU A 61 41.24 -34.05 11.64
C GLU A 61 41.41 -34.89 12.90
N LEU A 62 40.46 -34.82 13.84
CA LEU A 62 40.53 -35.52 15.12
C LEU A 62 39.96 -36.93 15.08
N GLY A 63 39.11 -37.26 14.10
CA GLY A 63 38.51 -38.58 13.93
C GLY A 63 37.85 -39.10 15.21
N PRO A 64 38.40 -40.14 15.87
CA PRO A 64 37.83 -40.68 17.12
C PRO A 64 37.94 -39.72 18.32
N LEU A 65 38.79 -38.70 18.25
CA LEU A 65 38.97 -37.69 19.30
C LEU A 65 38.10 -36.43 19.07
N ALA A 66 37.14 -36.48 18.13
CA ALA A 66 36.26 -35.36 17.86
C ALA A 66 35.50 -34.94 19.13
N PRO A 67 35.47 -33.63 19.48
CA PRO A 67 34.83 -33.18 20.70
C PRO A 67 33.32 -33.36 20.64
N ARG A 68 32.75 -33.85 21.74
CA ARG A 68 31.30 -33.79 21.97
C ARG A 68 30.90 -32.33 22.18
N ARG A 69 30.01 -31.80 21.33
CA ARG A 69 29.59 -30.38 21.35
C ARG A 69 28.24 -30.16 22.03
N ASP A 70 27.56 -31.27 22.34
CA ASP A 70 26.32 -31.44 23.08
C ASP A 70 26.57 -31.60 24.59
N VAL A 71 27.60 -30.95 25.14
CA VAL A 71 27.96 -31.00 26.56
C VAL A 71 28.09 -29.60 27.16
N GLY A 72 28.09 -29.50 28.49
CA GLY A 72 28.15 -28.23 29.23
C GLY A 72 26.90 -27.36 29.00
N ASP A 73 27.11 -26.07 28.73
CA ASP A 73 26.03 -25.09 28.52
C ASP A 73 25.16 -25.40 27.29
N LYS A 74 25.65 -26.22 26.36
CA LYS A 74 24.97 -26.55 25.10
C LYS A 74 24.34 -27.95 25.08
N THR A 75 24.31 -28.65 26.21
CA THR A 75 23.68 -29.98 26.35
C THR A 75 22.35 -30.10 25.62
N ASP A 76 21.38 -29.25 25.98
CA ASP A 76 20.04 -29.33 25.40
C ASP A 76 19.86 -28.48 24.14
N THR A 77 20.82 -27.62 23.81
CA THR A 77 20.63 -26.53 22.81
C THR A 77 21.55 -26.64 21.61
N TYR A 78 22.52 -27.57 21.61
CA TYR A 78 23.41 -27.75 20.49
C TYR A 78 22.64 -28.11 19.22
N GLY A 79 22.93 -27.41 18.12
CA GLY A 79 22.21 -27.57 16.85
C GLY A 79 20.84 -26.90 16.79
N ALA A 80 20.29 -26.44 17.92
CA ALA A 80 19.05 -25.67 17.96
C ALA A 80 19.28 -24.21 17.54
N VAL A 81 18.23 -23.59 17.02
CA VAL A 81 18.24 -22.22 16.51
C VAL A 81 17.40 -21.29 17.38
N SER A 82 17.82 -20.04 17.51
CA SER A 82 17.01 -19.04 18.21
C SER A 82 15.69 -18.73 17.48
N LEU A 83 14.64 -18.42 18.23
CA LEU A 83 13.35 -17.96 17.68
C LEU A 83 13.51 -16.80 16.69
N ASN A 84 14.42 -15.87 16.99
CA ASN A 84 14.68 -14.73 16.11
C ASN A 84 15.20 -15.19 14.75
N ARG A 85 16.14 -16.15 14.71
CA ARG A 85 16.64 -16.67 13.45
C ARG A 85 15.58 -17.48 12.70
N MET A 86 14.75 -18.26 13.40
CA MET A 86 13.65 -18.99 12.78
C MET A 86 12.68 -18.04 12.04
N GLN A 87 12.34 -16.91 12.66
CA GLN A 87 11.47 -15.92 12.03
C GLN A 87 12.02 -15.33 10.74
N GLY A 88 13.33 -15.39 10.51
CA GLY A 88 13.95 -14.87 9.30
C GLY A 88 13.90 -13.35 9.16
N ARG A 89 14.39 -12.86 8.02
CA ARG A 89 14.45 -11.43 7.71
C ARG A 89 13.16 -10.94 7.09
N THR A 90 12.81 -9.68 7.35
CA THR A 90 11.74 -9.03 6.57
C THR A 90 12.29 -8.57 5.22
N LEU A 91 11.69 -9.06 4.13
CA LEU A 91 12.00 -8.61 2.77
C LEU A 91 11.30 -7.28 2.47
N HIS A 92 11.94 -6.43 1.67
CA HIS A 92 11.40 -5.13 1.27
C HIS A 92 11.78 -4.75 -0.16
N GLY A 93 10.93 -3.95 -0.81
CA GLY A 93 11.20 -3.39 -2.12
C GLY A 93 11.21 -4.46 -3.22
N LYS A 94 12.16 -4.33 -4.15
CA LYS A 94 12.20 -5.11 -5.39
C LYS A 94 12.24 -6.62 -5.16
N GLU A 95 13.06 -7.10 -4.22
CA GLU A 95 13.21 -8.53 -3.95
C GLU A 95 11.88 -9.17 -3.54
N LYS A 96 11.16 -8.51 -2.63
CA LYS A 96 9.83 -8.93 -2.20
C LYS A 96 8.84 -8.89 -3.37
N ASP A 97 8.83 -7.79 -4.11
CA ASP A 97 7.88 -7.57 -5.20
C ASP A 97 8.09 -8.59 -6.33
N GLU A 98 9.32 -8.99 -6.63
CA GLU A 98 9.64 -10.02 -7.62
C GLU A 98 9.10 -11.40 -7.22
N ILE A 99 9.31 -11.79 -5.95
CA ILE A 99 8.80 -13.07 -5.41
C ILE A 99 7.26 -13.06 -5.43
N LEU A 100 6.63 -11.98 -4.95
CA LEU A 100 5.18 -11.89 -4.92
C LEU A 100 4.58 -11.75 -6.32
N LYS A 101 5.27 -11.10 -7.27
CA LYS A 101 4.80 -10.92 -8.66
C LYS A 101 4.55 -12.25 -9.36
N PHE A 102 5.41 -13.24 -9.12
CA PHE A 102 5.19 -14.60 -9.61
C PHE A 102 3.83 -15.16 -9.16
N TRP A 103 3.43 -14.86 -7.92
CA TRP A 103 2.15 -15.26 -7.33
C TRP A 103 1.03 -14.23 -7.49
N GLY A 104 1.14 -13.23 -8.37
CA GLY A 104 0.08 -12.24 -8.62
C GLY A 104 0.18 -10.92 -7.83
N GLY A 105 1.23 -10.74 -7.04
CA GLY A 105 1.58 -9.51 -6.35
C GLY A 105 0.75 -9.29 -5.08
N LYS A 106 -0.02 -8.19 -5.03
CA LYS A 106 -0.87 -7.83 -3.89
C LYS A 106 -1.96 -8.88 -3.61
N HIS A 107 -2.48 -9.48 -4.68
CA HIS A 107 -3.53 -10.49 -4.65
C HIS A 107 -2.91 -11.83 -5.02
N LEU A 108 -2.56 -12.61 -4.00
CA LEU A 108 -1.84 -13.86 -4.17
C LEU A 108 -2.70 -14.94 -4.82
N THR A 109 -2.08 -15.76 -5.66
CA THR A 109 -2.69 -16.95 -6.26
C THR A 109 -2.46 -18.22 -5.43
N ILE A 110 -1.76 -18.12 -4.28
CA ILE A 110 -1.57 -19.17 -3.29
C ILE A 110 -2.28 -18.81 -1.98
N VAL A 111 -2.95 -19.79 -1.36
CA VAL A 111 -3.74 -19.64 -0.14
C VAL A 111 -3.43 -20.78 0.84
N LYS A 112 -3.82 -20.62 2.11
CA LYS A 112 -3.84 -21.70 3.10
C LYS A 112 -4.60 -22.91 2.53
N ASN A 113 -4.16 -24.12 2.87
CA ASN A 113 -4.69 -25.41 2.41
C ASN A 113 -4.37 -25.78 0.95
N ASP A 114 -3.61 -24.96 0.20
CA ASP A 114 -3.09 -25.39 -1.10
C ASP A 114 -2.02 -26.49 -0.95
N ARG A 115 -2.02 -27.45 -1.86
CA ARG A 115 -0.95 -28.46 -2.00
C ARG A 115 0.22 -27.85 -2.76
N VAL A 116 1.41 -27.97 -2.20
CA VAL A 116 2.62 -27.38 -2.75
C VAL A 116 3.82 -28.31 -2.65
N VAL A 117 4.75 -28.16 -3.58
CA VAL A 117 6.04 -28.85 -3.60
C VAL A 117 7.16 -27.87 -3.26
N ILE A 118 8.12 -28.31 -2.45
CA ILE A 118 9.32 -27.57 -2.11
C ILE A 118 10.41 -27.86 -3.16
N LEU A 119 11.02 -26.82 -3.73
CA LEU A 119 12.04 -26.93 -4.78
C LEU A 119 13.48 -26.84 -4.27
N GLU A 120 13.70 -26.24 -3.10
CA GLU A 120 15.03 -25.96 -2.55
C GLU A 120 15.04 -26.23 -1.04
N GLY A 121 16.22 -26.50 -0.47
CA GLY A 121 16.40 -26.80 0.95
C GLY A 121 16.42 -28.29 1.28
N ARG A 122 16.35 -28.61 2.58
CA ARG A 122 16.47 -29.98 3.11
C ARG A 122 15.38 -30.92 2.60
N ASP A 123 14.16 -30.41 2.50
CA ASP A 123 12.97 -31.17 2.11
C ASP A 123 12.58 -30.98 0.62
N LYS A 124 13.59 -30.78 -0.23
CA LYS A 124 13.38 -30.65 -1.69
C LYS A 124 12.66 -31.87 -2.27
N GLY A 125 11.65 -31.63 -3.08
CA GLY A 125 10.84 -32.63 -3.77
C GLY A 125 9.65 -33.15 -2.95
N LYS A 126 9.58 -32.84 -1.64
CA LYS A 126 8.43 -33.23 -0.82
C LYS A 126 7.22 -32.34 -1.10
N ILE A 127 6.05 -32.96 -1.05
CA ILE A 127 4.75 -32.30 -1.22
C ILE A 127 4.12 -32.15 0.15
N GLY A 128 3.57 -30.98 0.44
CA GLY A 128 2.85 -30.70 1.68
C GLY A 128 1.72 -29.70 1.48
N VAL A 129 1.02 -29.40 2.55
CA VAL A 129 -0.12 -28.47 2.56
C VAL A 129 0.29 -27.16 3.22
N VAL A 130 -0.07 -26.03 2.62
CA VAL A 130 0.23 -24.70 3.16
C VAL A 130 -0.57 -24.43 4.44
N LYS A 131 0.12 -24.19 5.56
CA LYS A 131 -0.46 -23.84 6.86
C LYS A 131 -0.79 -22.35 6.94
N THR A 132 0.20 -21.51 6.65
CA THR A 132 0.10 -20.04 6.72
C THR A 132 0.98 -19.41 5.65
N ILE A 133 0.62 -18.19 5.25
CA ILE A 133 1.37 -17.40 4.27
C ILE A 133 1.65 -16.03 4.86
N ASP A 134 2.92 -15.67 4.94
CA ASP A 134 3.36 -14.34 5.34
C ASP A 134 3.68 -13.48 4.11
N LYS A 135 2.78 -12.54 3.82
CA LYS A 135 2.95 -11.56 2.72
C LYS A 135 4.05 -10.54 2.99
N LEU A 136 4.44 -10.33 4.24
CA LEU A 136 5.48 -9.36 4.59
C LEU A 136 6.86 -9.93 4.25
N ARG A 137 7.10 -11.18 4.64
CA ARG A 137 8.36 -11.91 4.37
C ARG A 137 8.38 -12.62 3.01
N ALA A 138 7.23 -12.77 2.35
CA ALA A 138 7.07 -13.56 1.13
C ALA A 138 7.49 -15.03 1.33
N GLU A 139 7.01 -15.59 2.45
CA GLU A 139 7.27 -16.95 2.90
C GLU A 139 5.95 -17.68 3.16
N CYS A 140 5.98 -19.01 3.11
CA CYS A 140 4.88 -19.87 3.49
C CYS A 140 5.36 -20.98 4.42
N THR A 141 4.57 -21.29 5.45
CA THR A 141 4.79 -22.44 6.32
C THR A 141 4.03 -23.62 5.76
N VAL A 142 4.69 -24.76 5.59
CA VAL A 142 4.10 -25.99 5.07
C VAL A 142 4.03 -27.00 6.21
N ILE A 143 2.89 -27.67 6.38
CA ILE A 143 2.63 -28.58 7.50
C ILE A 143 3.64 -29.73 7.49
N GLY A 144 4.31 -29.95 8.62
CA GLY A 144 5.24 -31.07 8.82
C GLY A 144 6.48 -31.09 7.92
N LEU A 145 6.75 -30.01 7.18
CA LEU A 145 7.92 -29.90 6.30
C LEU A 145 8.82 -28.74 6.74
N ASN A 146 10.10 -28.85 6.37
CA ASN A 146 11.17 -27.93 6.76
C ASN A 146 11.25 -27.75 8.27
N LEU A 147 11.19 -28.87 9.00
CA LEU A 147 11.24 -28.89 10.45
C LEU A 147 12.63 -28.46 10.97
N MET A 148 12.63 -27.60 11.98
CA MET A 148 13.81 -27.07 12.62
C MET A 148 13.65 -27.09 14.14
N ASP A 149 14.73 -27.44 14.83
CA ASP A 149 14.79 -27.40 16.29
C ASP A 149 15.08 -25.97 16.74
N VAL A 150 14.17 -25.43 17.56
CA VAL A 150 14.19 -24.04 18.01
C VAL A 150 14.29 -23.99 19.52
N GLN A 151 15.23 -23.19 20.02
CA GLN A 151 15.41 -22.91 21.43
C GLN A 151 14.31 -21.95 21.91
N VAL A 152 13.50 -22.41 22.86
CA VAL A 152 12.43 -21.64 23.48
C VAL A 152 12.99 -20.96 24.75
N PRO A 153 12.91 -19.63 24.86
CA PRO A 153 13.32 -18.93 26.07
C PRO A 153 12.48 -19.35 27.28
N LYS A 154 13.12 -19.44 28.45
CA LYS A 154 12.48 -19.88 29.70
C LYS A 154 11.21 -19.09 30.07
N TYR A 155 11.16 -17.80 29.74
CA TYR A 155 9.97 -16.96 30.02
C TYR A 155 8.75 -17.31 29.17
N MET A 156 8.92 -18.04 28.06
CA MET A 156 7.83 -18.44 27.16
C MET A 156 7.32 -19.84 27.47
N ILE A 157 8.08 -20.64 28.25
CA ILE A 157 7.67 -21.96 28.70
C ILE A 157 6.76 -21.75 29.90
N SER A 158 5.44 -21.84 29.68
CA SER A 158 4.47 -21.81 30.77
C SER A 158 4.57 -23.10 31.59
N LYS A 159 4.34 -23.01 32.90
CA LYS A 159 4.35 -24.20 33.78
C LYS A 159 3.19 -25.15 33.48
N ASP A 160 2.13 -24.63 32.88
CA ASP A 160 0.89 -25.35 32.58
C ASP A 160 0.95 -26.11 31.24
N GLU A 161 1.97 -25.85 30.41
CA GLU A 161 2.19 -26.60 29.17
C GLU A 161 2.77 -28.00 29.44
N ALA A 162 2.23 -29.00 28.76
CA ALA A 162 2.70 -30.39 28.86
C ALA A 162 4.14 -30.59 28.35
N ASP A 163 4.60 -29.76 27.41
CA ASP A 163 5.95 -29.82 26.85
C ASP A 163 6.85 -28.74 27.45
N GLN A 164 7.64 -29.10 28.45
CA GLN A 164 8.58 -28.20 29.13
C GLN A 164 10.00 -28.23 28.53
N ARG A 165 10.18 -28.89 27.38
CA ARG A 165 11.51 -29.02 26.76
C ARG A 165 12.03 -27.64 26.32
N PRO A 166 13.33 -27.34 26.55
CA PRO A 166 13.94 -26.08 26.15
C PRO A 166 14.09 -25.93 24.63
N VAL A 167 14.00 -27.05 23.89
CA VAL A 167 14.05 -27.10 22.44
C VAL A 167 12.79 -27.77 21.92
N ARG A 168 12.15 -27.13 20.93
CA ARG A 168 10.96 -27.65 20.25
C ARG A 168 11.20 -27.70 18.76
N THR A 169 10.74 -28.77 18.12
CA THR A 169 10.79 -28.92 16.67
C THR A 169 9.57 -28.26 16.04
N ILE A 170 9.79 -27.23 15.22
CA ILE A 170 8.72 -26.46 14.59
C ILE A 170 8.97 -26.25 13.10
N GLU A 171 7.90 -25.98 12.35
CA GLU A 171 7.95 -25.83 10.89
C GLU A 171 8.59 -24.47 10.53
N GLN A 172 9.76 -24.49 9.90
CA GLN A 172 10.42 -23.27 9.45
C GLN A 172 9.78 -22.77 8.14
N PRO A 173 9.38 -21.48 8.07
CA PRO A 173 8.84 -20.90 6.84
C PRO A 173 9.80 -21.04 5.66
N VAL A 174 9.26 -21.36 4.49
CA VAL A 174 9.99 -21.49 3.22
C VAL A 174 9.65 -20.31 2.33
N SER A 175 10.63 -19.79 1.58
CA SER A 175 10.38 -18.71 0.62
C SER A 175 9.38 -19.13 -0.46
N LEU A 176 8.43 -18.24 -0.78
CA LEU A 176 7.47 -18.45 -1.88
C LEU A 176 8.16 -18.61 -3.25
N LYS A 177 9.42 -18.19 -3.39
CA LYS A 177 10.22 -18.43 -4.59
C LYS A 177 10.50 -19.92 -4.81
N SER A 178 10.72 -20.64 -3.73
CA SER A 178 11.17 -22.04 -3.72
C SER A 178 10.01 -23.03 -3.61
N VAL A 179 8.77 -22.57 -3.85
CA VAL A 179 7.55 -23.37 -3.73
C VAL A 179 6.76 -23.32 -5.03
N ARG A 180 6.12 -24.43 -5.41
CA ARG A 180 5.20 -24.49 -6.56
C ARG A 180 3.93 -25.23 -6.18
N LEU A 181 2.84 -24.88 -6.85
CA LEU A 181 1.54 -25.49 -6.59
C LEU A 181 1.47 -26.87 -7.26
N VAL A 182 0.85 -27.82 -6.58
CA VAL A 182 0.60 -29.18 -7.09
C VAL A 182 -0.91 -29.32 -7.32
N VAL A 183 -1.31 -29.59 -8.56
CA VAL A 183 -2.72 -29.76 -8.93
C VAL A 183 -2.92 -31.14 -9.54
N PRO A 184 -3.97 -31.88 -9.14
CA PRO A 184 -4.38 -33.08 -9.85
C PRO A 184 -5.05 -32.69 -11.17
N ILE A 185 -4.43 -33.02 -12.30
CA ILE A 185 -4.94 -32.73 -13.65
C ILE A 185 -5.29 -34.05 -14.32
N LYS A 186 -6.41 -34.07 -15.04
CA LYS A 186 -6.82 -35.22 -15.86
C LYS A 186 -5.95 -35.25 -17.12
N ASP A 187 -5.26 -36.37 -17.35
CA ASP A 187 -4.54 -36.58 -18.61
C ASP A 187 -5.54 -36.74 -19.77
N SER A 188 -5.33 -36.05 -20.88
CA SER A 188 -6.22 -36.13 -22.04
C SER A 188 -6.14 -37.47 -22.75
N GLU A 189 -4.98 -38.14 -22.69
CA GLU A 189 -4.74 -39.39 -23.41
C GLU A 189 -5.05 -40.61 -22.52
N THR A 190 -4.52 -40.63 -21.29
CA THR A 190 -4.70 -41.81 -20.42
C THR A 190 -5.98 -41.78 -19.59
N GLY A 191 -6.52 -40.59 -19.26
CA GLY A 191 -7.77 -40.45 -18.50
C GLY A 191 -7.68 -40.35 -16.96
N PRO A 192 -6.72 -40.94 -16.20
CA PRO A 192 -6.66 -40.75 -14.75
C PRO A 192 -6.13 -39.36 -14.38
N ARG A 193 -6.45 -38.92 -13.16
CA ARG A 193 -5.88 -37.69 -12.59
C ARG A 193 -4.47 -37.97 -12.10
N ARG A 194 -3.51 -37.14 -12.53
CA ARG A 194 -2.12 -37.18 -12.08
C ARG A 194 -1.78 -35.87 -11.39
N ASP A 195 -0.99 -35.93 -10.33
CA ASP A 195 -0.48 -34.74 -9.66
C ASP A 195 0.60 -34.08 -10.54
N VAL A 196 0.37 -32.82 -10.90
CA VAL A 196 1.27 -32.05 -11.77
C VAL A 196 1.78 -30.83 -11.01
N ILE A 197 3.08 -30.56 -11.16
CA ILE A 197 3.72 -29.35 -10.62
C ILE A 197 3.45 -28.18 -11.58
N VAL A 198 2.78 -27.15 -11.09
CA VAL A 198 2.43 -25.99 -11.90
C VAL A 198 3.60 -25.00 -11.95
N LYS A 199 4.20 -24.83 -13.14
CA LYS A 199 5.35 -23.94 -13.34
C LYS A 199 4.98 -22.45 -13.31
N VAL A 200 3.83 -22.09 -13.89
CA VAL A 200 3.35 -20.71 -14.00
C VAL A 200 1.86 -20.70 -13.72
N ILE A 201 1.41 -19.76 -12.88
CA ILE A 201 0.01 -19.51 -12.60
C ILE A 201 -0.31 -18.08 -13.03
N ARG A 202 -1.46 -17.89 -13.68
CA ARG A 202 -2.01 -16.56 -13.94
C ARG A 202 -3.36 -16.42 -13.27
N ARG A 203 -3.79 -15.18 -13.09
CA ARG A 203 -5.11 -14.85 -12.58
C ARG A 203 -5.92 -14.07 -13.59
N THR A 204 -7.23 -14.19 -13.52
CA THR A 204 -8.13 -13.26 -14.21
C THR A 204 -8.07 -11.87 -13.55
N PRO A 205 -8.46 -10.81 -14.29
CA PRO A 205 -8.60 -9.49 -13.70
C PRO A 205 -9.54 -9.53 -12.48
N PRO A 206 -9.18 -8.88 -11.36
CA PRO A 206 -9.98 -8.91 -10.15
C PRO A 206 -11.31 -8.18 -10.33
N PHE A 207 -12.41 -8.85 -10.02
CA PHE A 207 -13.74 -8.25 -9.91
C PHE A 207 -13.95 -7.72 -8.50
N LYS A 208 -14.45 -6.48 -8.36
CA LYS A 208 -14.69 -5.82 -7.07
C LYS A 208 -16.19 -5.66 -6.83
N TYR A 209 -16.67 -6.20 -5.73
CA TYR A 209 -18.05 -6.05 -5.29
C TYR A 209 -18.25 -4.76 -4.49
N ARG A 210 -19.51 -4.32 -4.35
CA ARG A 210 -19.89 -3.12 -3.58
C ARG A 210 -19.51 -3.21 -2.10
N ASN A 211 -19.49 -4.40 -1.52
CA ASN A 211 -19.04 -4.67 -0.16
C ASN A 211 -17.50 -4.57 0.02
N GLY A 212 -16.75 -4.28 -1.05
CA GLY A 212 -15.29 -4.19 -1.03
C GLY A 212 -14.57 -5.53 -1.23
N THR A 213 -15.31 -6.64 -1.31
CA THR A 213 -14.75 -7.99 -1.58
C THR A 213 -14.22 -8.05 -3.00
N ILE A 214 -13.06 -8.68 -3.17
CA ILE A 214 -12.39 -8.83 -4.47
C ILE A 214 -12.29 -10.32 -4.80
N THR A 215 -12.85 -10.73 -5.94
CA THR A 215 -12.75 -12.11 -6.42
C THR A 215 -11.98 -12.18 -7.72
N TYR A 216 -11.26 -13.28 -7.91
CA TYR A 216 -10.57 -13.61 -9.14
C TYR A 216 -10.35 -15.13 -9.18
N GLU A 217 -10.17 -15.62 -10.38
CA GLU A 217 -9.85 -17.02 -10.63
C GLU A 217 -8.37 -17.13 -10.95
N ARG A 218 -7.79 -18.29 -10.64
CA ARG A 218 -6.43 -18.66 -11.00
C ARG A 218 -6.48 -19.79 -12.01
N TYR A 219 -5.62 -19.76 -13.02
CA TYR A 219 -5.61 -20.73 -14.10
C TYR A 219 -4.18 -21.00 -14.60
N ILE A 220 -4.00 -22.15 -15.24
CA ILE A 220 -2.73 -22.54 -15.86
C ILE A 220 -2.68 -21.98 -17.29
N PRO A 221 -1.74 -21.07 -17.62
CA PRO A 221 -1.59 -20.56 -18.97
C PRO A 221 -0.96 -21.62 -19.89
N GLY A 222 -1.30 -21.59 -21.18
CA GLY A 222 -0.67 -22.43 -22.22
C GLY A 222 -1.36 -23.77 -22.48
N MET A 223 -2.33 -24.17 -21.66
CA MET A 223 -3.23 -25.29 -21.99
C MET A 223 -4.26 -24.86 -23.04
N ARG A 224 -4.63 -25.78 -23.96
CA ARG A 224 -5.63 -25.52 -25.03
C ARG A 224 -6.94 -24.96 -24.47
N GLN A 225 -7.37 -25.48 -23.33
CA GLN A 225 -8.43 -24.90 -22.51
C GLN A 225 -7.79 -24.29 -21.27
N ARG A 226 -8.27 -23.12 -20.84
CA ARG A 226 -7.80 -22.49 -19.59
C ARG A 226 -8.26 -23.33 -18.41
N HIS A 227 -7.40 -24.25 -17.96
CA HIS A 227 -7.69 -25.07 -16.78
C HIS A 227 -7.69 -24.17 -15.54
N GLN A 228 -8.87 -23.89 -15.01
CA GLN A 228 -9.07 -23.14 -13.78
C GLN A 228 -8.67 -24.01 -12.59
N ILE A 229 -7.86 -23.46 -11.69
CA ILE A 229 -7.48 -24.11 -10.44
C ILE A 229 -8.47 -23.63 -9.38
N PRO A 230 -9.33 -24.51 -8.83
CA PRO A 230 -10.26 -24.12 -7.79
C PRO A 230 -9.50 -23.64 -6.55
N TRP A 231 -10.11 -22.72 -5.79
CA TRP A 231 -9.60 -22.35 -4.48
C TRP A 231 -9.83 -23.52 -3.50
N PRO A 232 -8.94 -23.72 -2.51
CA PRO A 232 -9.17 -24.72 -1.49
C PRO A 232 -10.38 -24.31 -0.64
N GLU A 233 -11.06 -25.30 -0.08
CA GLU A 233 -12.15 -25.06 0.86
C GLU A 233 -11.59 -24.34 2.09
N VAL A 234 -12.22 -23.20 2.41
CA VAL A 234 -11.88 -22.38 3.56
C VAL A 234 -12.99 -22.59 4.58
N GLU A 235 -12.61 -23.01 5.79
CA GLU A 235 -13.53 -23.05 6.92
C GLU A 235 -14.16 -21.68 7.11
N GLU A 236 -15.50 -21.63 7.10
CA GLU A 236 -16.22 -20.40 7.34
C GLU A 236 -15.92 -19.91 8.75
N LYS A 237 -15.58 -18.61 8.86
CA LYS A 237 -15.36 -18.01 10.17
C LYS A 237 -16.71 -17.98 10.89
N VAL A 238 -16.80 -18.72 11.99
CA VAL A 238 -17.95 -18.64 12.88
C VAL A 238 -17.89 -17.29 13.59
N PHE A 239 -18.81 -16.40 13.23
CA PHE A 239 -19.04 -15.16 13.96
C PHE A 239 -19.98 -15.48 15.11
N GLN A 240 -19.54 -15.21 16.34
CA GLN A 240 -20.35 -15.36 17.54
C GLN A 240 -20.88 -13.99 17.93
N ASP A 241 -22.17 -13.93 18.23
CA ASP A 241 -22.79 -12.74 18.78
C ASP A 241 -22.47 -12.67 20.28
N TYR A 242 -21.89 -11.55 20.70
CA TYR A 242 -21.59 -11.32 22.11
C TYR A 242 -22.74 -10.55 22.78
N PRO A 243 -22.92 -10.67 24.11
CA PRO A 243 -23.95 -9.92 24.83
C PRO A 243 -23.83 -8.39 24.72
N THR A 244 -22.64 -7.88 24.34
CA THR A 244 -22.39 -6.45 24.09
C THR A 244 -22.79 -5.99 22.69
N ASP A 245 -23.11 -6.92 21.79
CA ASP A 245 -23.48 -6.60 20.42
C ASP A 245 -24.94 -6.13 20.37
N THR A 246 -25.24 -5.29 19.39
CA THR A 246 -26.61 -4.82 19.17
C THR A 246 -27.41 -5.90 18.46
N LEU A 247 -28.67 -6.09 18.88
CA LEU A 247 -29.57 -7.04 18.23
C LEU A 247 -29.83 -6.61 16.80
N ARG A 248 -29.94 -7.58 15.89
CA ARG A 248 -30.20 -7.33 14.47
C ARG A 248 -31.43 -6.46 14.24
N MET A 249 -32.49 -6.70 15.03
CA MET A 249 -33.72 -5.90 14.97
C MET A 249 -33.44 -4.42 15.18
N ASP A 250 -32.67 -4.06 16.20
CA ASP A 250 -32.34 -2.67 16.52
C ASP A 250 -31.49 -2.03 15.42
N VAL A 251 -30.51 -2.77 14.89
CA VAL A 251 -29.63 -2.29 13.80
C VAL A 251 -30.39 -2.02 12.51
N GLU A 252 -31.37 -2.88 12.17
CA GLU A 252 -32.14 -2.77 10.93
C GLU A 252 -33.31 -1.78 11.05
N THR A 253 -33.65 -1.32 12.26
CA THR A 253 -34.70 -0.32 12.45
C THR A 253 -34.36 1.00 11.76
N LYS A 254 -35.21 1.41 10.80
CA LYS A 254 -35.07 2.68 10.09
C LYS A 254 -35.80 3.78 10.84
N THR A 255 -35.09 4.44 11.76
CA THR A 255 -35.65 5.51 12.61
C THR A 255 -35.47 6.92 12.03
N PHE A 256 -34.49 7.12 11.13
CA PHE A 256 -34.20 8.43 10.58
C PHE A 256 -35.25 8.87 9.55
N VAL A 257 -36.00 9.92 9.87
CA VAL A 257 -36.95 10.58 8.96
C VAL A 257 -36.36 11.95 8.55
N PRO A 258 -36.01 12.14 7.27
CA PRO A 258 -35.51 13.42 6.80
C PRO A 258 -36.58 14.51 6.95
N SER A 259 -36.19 15.66 7.52
CA SER A 259 -37.03 16.85 7.62
C SER A 259 -36.33 18.04 6.96
N LEU A 260 -37.12 18.95 6.36
CA LEU A 260 -36.60 20.12 5.65
C LEU A 260 -36.64 21.39 6.52
N LEU A 261 -37.71 21.58 7.28
CA LEU A 261 -37.93 22.78 8.11
C LEU A 261 -37.15 22.73 9.43
N THR A 262 -36.94 21.52 9.95
CA THR A 262 -36.21 21.28 11.19
C THR A 262 -34.88 20.60 10.87
N PRO A 263 -33.76 21.05 11.46
CA PRO A 263 -32.50 20.32 11.31
C PRO A 263 -32.61 18.94 11.98
N PRO A 264 -31.88 17.93 11.49
CA PRO A 264 -31.93 16.56 12.03
C PRO A 264 -31.38 16.43 13.46
N MET A 265 -30.72 17.49 13.95
CA MET A 265 -30.15 17.58 15.29
C MET A 265 -30.18 19.03 15.76
N PRO A 266 -30.11 19.29 17.07
CA PRO A 266 -30.03 20.65 17.60
C PRO A 266 -28.82 21.41 17.02
N SER A 267 -29.00 22.70 16.76
CA SER A 267 -27.97 23.54 16.13
C SER A 267 -26.69 23.66 16.96
N SER A 268 -26.78 23.52 18.27
CA SER A 268 -25.63 23.53 19.19
C SER A 268 -24.62 22.41 18.89
N VAL A 269 -25.11 21.22 18.51
CA VAL A 269 -24.24 20.05 18.28
C VAL A 269 -23.39 20.22 17.02
N ILE A 270 -23.74 21.14 16.11
CA ILE A 270 -22.92 21.46 14.94
C ILE A 270 -21.54 22.00 15.36
N ASP A 271 -21.47 22.75 16.46
CA ASP A 271 -20.22 23.32 16.97
C ASP A 271 -19.34 22.26 17.68
N GLU A 272 -19.92 21.13 18.09
CA GLU A 272 -19.20 19.96 18.60
C GLU A 272 -18.64 19.09 17.46
N LEU A 273 -19.46 18.85 16.42
CA LEU A 273 -19.06 18.06 15.25
C LEU A 273 -17.92 18.72 14.47
N ARG A 274 -17.85 20.06 14.48
CA ARG A 274 -16.78 20.81 13.83
C ARG A 274 -16.44 22.06 14.61
N ASN A 275 -15.15 22.38 14.66
CA ASN A 275 -14.73 23.67 15.23
C ASN A 275 -15.24 24.84 14.35
N LYS A 276 -16.10 25.68 14.93
CA LYS A 276 -16.70 26.88 14.33
C LYS A 276 -15.68 27.86 13.74
N TYR A 277 -14.51 27.98 14.39
CA TYR A 277 -13.44 28.91 14.05
C TYR A 277 -12.26 28.23 13.33
N SER A 278 -12.46 27.00 12.84
CA SER A 278 -11.42 26.28 12.10
C SER A 278 -11.01 27.03 10.83
N ILE A 279 -9.70 27.10 10.59
CA ILE A 279 -9.12 27.62 9.34
C ILE A 279 -9.51 26.73 8.14
N PHE A 280 -9.90 25.47 8.39
CA PHE A 280 -10.36 24.51 7.37
C PHE A 280 -11.87 24.59 7.09
N ARG A 281 -12.59 25.55 7.69
CA ARG A 281 -14.02 25.74 7.44
C ARG A 281 -14.22 26.18 5.99
N THR A 282 -15.06 25.44 5.25
CA THR A 282 -15.40 25.73 3.84
C THR A 282 -16.83 26.25 3.67
N ARG A 283 -17.75 25.88 4.58
CA ARG A 283 -19.16 26.29 4.57
C ARG A 283 -19.36 27.49 5.51
N HIS A 284 -19.54 28.67 4.94
CA HIS A 284 -19.73 29.93 5.67
C HIS A 284 -21.15 30.47 5.51
N GLU A 285 -21.60 31.27 6.47
CA GLU A 285 -22.85 32.03 6.38
C GLU A 285 -22.73 33.16 5.35
N ALA A 286 -23.87 33.56 4.76
CA ALA A 286 -23.91 34.63 3.75
C ALA A 286 -23.41 35.97 4.32
N GLU A 287 -23.81 36.32 5.54
CA GLU A 287 -23.38 37.54 6.23
C GLU A 287 -21.86 37.64 6.37
N TYR A 288 -21.20 36.53 6.75
CA TYR A 288 -19.75 36.47 6.85
C TYR A 288 -19.08 36.68 5.48
N LEU A 289 -19.65 36.10 4.42
CA LEU A 289 -19.13 36.26 3.07
C LEU A 289 -19.28 37.69 2.57
N GLU A 290 -20.42 38.33 2.84
CA GLU A 290 -20.68 39.73 2.50
C GLU A 290 -19.74 40.67 3.27
N ALA A 291 -19.58 40.47 4.58
CA ALA A 291 -18.64 41.22 5.39
C ALA A 291 -17.21 41.12 4.84
N LYS A 292 -16.78 39.92 4.44
CA LYS A 292 -15.47 39.71 3.82
C LYS A 292 -15.34 40.29 2.43
N GLN A 293 -16.43 40.38 1.65
CA GLN A 293 -16.42 41.05 0.36
C GLN A 293 -16.32 42.56 0.52
N LYS A 294 -17.14 43.16 1.40
CA LYS A 294 -17.08 44.59 1.74
C LYS A 294 -15.69 45.00 2.22
N GLU A 295 -15.06 44.19 3.09
CA GLU A 295 -13.69 44.44 3.57
C GLU A 295 -12.67 44.51 2.41
N GLU A 296 -12.78 43.64 1.41
CA GLU A 296 -11.89 43.65 0.25
C GLU A 296 -12.20 44.82 -0.70
N ASP A 297 -13.47 45.13 -0.92
CA ASP A 297 -13.90 46.25 -1.77
C ASP A 297 -13.48 47.60 -1.17
N GLU A 298 -13.61 47.78 0.15
CA GLU A 298 -13.10 48.95 0.86
C GLU A 298 -11.58 49.07 0.75
N LYS A 299 -10.84 47.96 0.89
CA LYS A 299 -9.38 47.95 0.70
C LYS A 299 -9.00 48.33 -0.74
N LEU A 300 -9.72 47.82 -1.73
CA LEU A 300 -9.51 48.17 -3.13
C LEU A 300 -9.88 49.62 -3.42
N ALA A 301 -10.98 50.11 -2.85
CA ALA A 301 -11.43 51.49 -2.97
C ALA A 301 -10.40 52.45 -2.34
N LYS A 302 -9.94 52.17 -1.12
CA LYS A 302 -8.88 52.93 -0.44
C LYS A 302 -7.58 52.97 -1.25
N LYS A 303 -7.14 51.83 -1.80
CA LYS A 303 -5.96 51.77 -2.69
C LYS A 303 -6.15 52.58 -3.96
N LYS A 304 -7.30 52.44 -4.63
CA LYS A 304 -7.63 53.18 -5.86
C LYS A 304 -7.78 54.68 -5.61
N SER A 305 -8.38 55.08 -4.49
CA SER A 305 -8.55 56.48 -4.11
C SER A 305 -7.22 57.13 -3.78
N LEU A 306 -6.35 56.44 -3.03
CA LEU A 306 -5.00 56.93 -2.72
C LEU A 306 -4.19 57.11 -4.01
N ALA A 307 -4.21 56.11 -4.90
CA ALA A 307 -3.55 56.18 -6.20
C ALA A 307 -4.13 57.25 -7.14
N LYS A 308 -5.41 57.64 -6.96
CA LYS A 308 -6.04 58.73 -7.71
C LYS A 308 -5.61 60.10 -7.16
N LYS A 309 -5.54 60.25 -5.82
CA LYS A 309 -5.15 61.49 -5.16
C LYS A 309 -3.68 61.85 -5.39
N MET A 310 -2.79 60.86 -5.47
CA MET A 310 -1.34 61.05 -5.66
C MET A 310 -0.91 61.15 -7.13
N ARG A 311 -1.80 61.54 -8.04
CA ARG A 311 -1.53 61.49 -9.49
C ARG A 311 -1.09 62.85 -10.02
N THR A 312 -0.02 62.87 -10.81
CA THR A 312 0.47 64.11 -11.45
C THR A 312 -0.43 64.54 -12.63
N PRO A 313 -0.47 65.84 -12.98
CA PRO A 313 -1.30 66.37 -14.07
C PRO A 313 -1.04 65.68 -15.42
N LEU A 314 0.23 65.44 -15.76
CA LEU A 314 0.63 64.73 -16.98
C LEU A 314 0.05 63.30 -17.03
N ASN A 315 0.06 62.61 -15.90
CA ASN A 315 -0.50 61.27 -15.78
C ASN A 315 -2.02 61.23 -15.91
N GLU A 316 -2.74 62.29 -15.56
CA GLU A 316 -4.18 62.42 -15.80
C GLU A 316 -4.50 62.68 -17.27
N ALA A 317 -3.78 63.60 -17.91
CA ALA A 317 -3.90 63.89 -19.34
C ALA A 317 -3.68 62.63 -20.19
N ASN A 318 -2.59 61.90 -19.95
CA ASN A 318 -2.28 60.65 -20.64
C ASN A 318 -3.36 59.58 -20.46
N ARG A 319 -4.01 59.53 -19.29
CA ARG A 319 -5.11 58.58 -19.06
C ARG A 319 -6.39 58.99 -19.78
N LYS A 320 -6.72 60.28 -19.82
CA LYS A 320 -7.86 60.80 -20.59
C LYS A 320 -7.64 60.49 -22.08
N ALA A 321 -6.45 60.77 -22.61
CA ALA A 321 -6.07 60.42 -23.98
C ALA A 321 -6.17 58.91 -24.26
N ARG A 322 -5.66 58.06 -23.35
CA ARG A 322 -5.77 56.59 -23.49
C ARG A 322 -7.20 56.09 -23.43
N LYS A 323 -8.05 56.67 -22.57
CA LYS A 323 -9.49 56.35 -22.53
C LYS A 323 -10.18 56.79 -23.82
N GLY A 324 -9.85 57.96 -24.36
CA GLY A 324 -10.33 58.42 -25.67
C GLY A 324 -9.94 57.46 -26.78
N ARG A 325 -8.66 57.09 -26.88
CA ARG A 325 -8.15 56.09 -27.84
C ARG A 325 -8.83 54.73 -27.70
N LYS A 326 -9.11 54.28 -26.46
CA LYS A 326 -9.85 53.02 -26.24
C LYS A 326 -11.31 53.10 -26.68
N LYS A 327 -11.96 54.26 -26.54
CA LYS A 327 -13.34 54.49 -26.99
C LYS A 327 -13.45 54.53 -28.51
N LEU A 328 -12.42 55.04 -29.19
CA LEU A 328 -12.31 55.05 -30.65
C LEU A 328 -12.19 53.63 -31.25
N GLY A 329 -11.91 52.62 -30.43
CA GLY A 329 -11.80 51.23 -30.89
C GLY A 329 -10.55 50.99 -31.74
N LYS A 330 -10.50 49.83 -32.39
CA LYS A 330 -9.55 49.59 -33.48
C LYS A 330 -10.25 50.01 -34.77
N VAL A 331 -9.53 50.69 -35.66
CA VAL A 331 -10.05 50.98 -37.00
C VAL A 331 -10.13 49.65 -37.75
N GLU A 332 -11.33 49.29 -38.19
CA GLU A 332 -11.55 48.13 -39.07
C GLU A 332 -11.24 48.57 -40.50
N LEU A 333 -10.47 47.76 -41.23
CA LEU A 333 -10.16 48.03 -42.63
C LEU A 333 -11.42 47.79 -43.47
N THR A 334 -11.78 48.76 -44.31
CA THR A 334 -12.92 48.61 -45.21
C THR A 334 -12.62 47.52 -46.25
N PRO A 335 -13.64 46.82 -46.78
CA PRO A 335 -13.48 45.78 -47.79
C PRO A 335 -12.62 46.24 -48.99
N ASP A 336 -12.84 47.48 -49.42
CA ASP A 336 -12.10 48.13 -50.52
C ASP A 336 -10.59 48.30 -50.25
N MET A 337 -10.20 48.49 -48.98
CA MET A 337 -8.79 48.54 -48.59
C MET A 337 -8.19 47.13 -48.51
N LEU A 338 -8.99 46.14 -48.13
CA LEU A 338 -8.58 44.73 -48.11
C LEU A 338 -8.38 44.18 -49.53
N GLU A 339 -9.21 44.57 -50.48
CA GLU A 339 -9.05 44.24 -51.90
C GLU A 339 -7.77 44.83 -52.48
N LYS A 340 -7.48 46.10 -52.20
CA LYS A 340 -6.21 46.74 -52.61
C LYS A 340 -4.99 46.07 -51.98
N ILE A 341 -5.08 45.68 -50.70
CA ILE A 341 -4.03 44.89 -50.03
C ILE A 341 -3.90 43.51 -50.69
N GLY A 342 -5.01 42.88 -51.08
CA GLY A 342 -5.04 41.62 -51.81
C GLY A 342 -4.36 41.69 -53.18
N GLN A 343 -4.61 42.77 -53.95
CA GLN A 343 -3.97 43.02 -55.25
C GLN A 343 -2.44 43.15 -55.11
N VAL A 344 -1.96 43.94 -54.14
CA VAL A 344 -0.53 44.09 -53.87
C VAL A 344 0.12 42.77 -53.43
N ILE A 345 -0.61 41.92 -52.69
CA ILE A 345 -0.15 40.58 -52.30
C ILE A 345 -0.08 39.64 -53.51
N ALA A 346 -1.05 39.71 -54.43
CA ALA A 346 -1.06 38.91 -55.66
C ALA A 346 0.11 39.29 -56.57
N ASP A 347 0.34 40.59 -56.77
CA ASP A 347 1.44 41.14 -57.59
C ASP A 347 2.81 40.77 -57.01
N SER A 348 3.00 40.91 -55.70
CA SER A 348 4.30 40.63 -55.04
C SER A 348 4.64 39.14 -54.92
N LYS A 349 3.63 38.25 -54.98
CA LYS A 349 3.83 36.80 -54.93
C LYS A 349 3.75 36.11 -56.31
N ASN A 350 3.63 36.87 -57.40
CA ASN A 350 3.39 36.34 -58.75
C ASN A 350 2.22 35.34 -58.78
N LEU A 351 1.17 35.59 -58.00
CA LEU A 351 -0.08 34.84 -58.06
C LEU A 351 -0.99 35.49 -59.12
N CYS A 352 -0.47 35.62 -60.33
CA CYS A 352 -1.27 35.98 -61.50
C CYS A 352 -1.50 34.72 -62.34
N VAL A 353 -2.78 34.38 -62.55
CA VAL A 353 -3.31 33.98 -63.87
C VAL A 353 -4.13 35.15 -64.36
#